data_AF-A0A3D4M440-F1
#
_entry.id   AF-A0A3D4M440-F1
#
_cell.length_a   1.000
_cell.length_b   1.000
_cell.length_c   1.000
_cell.angle_alpha   90.00
_cell.angle_beta   90.00
_cell.angle_gamma   90.00
#
_symmetry.space_group_name_H-M   'P 1'
#
loop_
_entity.id
_entity.type
_entity.pdbx_description
1 polymer ?
#
loop_
_entity_poly.entity_id
_entity_poly.type
_entity_poly.pdbx_seq_one_letter_code
_entity_poly.pdbx_strand_id
1 'polypeptide(L)' 'MSQAFVRESEEQWLHEVAPTMNALIVYLTRENNGIRVYEQKTSIHPKTGRELHHMSNGLVYEVDADGKWAVVY' A
#
# COMPACT_ATOMS: atom_id res chain seq x y z
N MET A 1 -34.61 -17.36 -4.09
CA MET A 1 -33.46 -17.50 -3.18
C MET A 1 -32.21 -17.18 -3.98
N SER A 2 -31.75 -15.92 -3.95
CA SER A 2 -30.57 -15.48 -4.70
C SER A 2 -29.30 -16.03 -4.02
N GLN A 3 -28.53 -16.84 -4.75
CA GLN A 3 -27.16 -17.21 -4.36
C GLN A 3 -26.28 -15.96 -4.43
N ALA A 4 -25.84 -15.46 -3.28
CA ALA A 4 -24.74 -14.50 -3.24
C ALA A 4 -23.44 -15.29 -3.47
N PHE A 5 -22.81 -15.08 -4.62
CA PHE A 5 -21.48 -15.59 -4.91
C PHE A 5 -20.48 -14.68 -4.18
N VAL A 6 -20.18 -14.98 -2.93
CA VAL A 6 -19.12 -14.28 -2.18
C VAL A 6 -17.80 -14.78 -2.73
N ARG A 7 -17.14 -13.96 -3.55
CA ARG A 7 -15.73 -14.17 -3.88
C ARG A 7 -14.93 -13.73 -2.65
N GLU A 8 -14.59 -14.68 -1.79
CA GLU A 8 -13.49 -14.51 -0.86
C GLU A 8 -12.22 -14.37 -1.72
N SER A 9 -11.86 -13.14 -2.06
CA SER A 9 -10.56 -12.89 -2.66
C SER A 9 -9.55 -13.12 -1.55
N GLU A 10 -8.64 -14.07 -1.70
CA GLU A 10 -7.54 -14.25 -0.75
C GLU A 10 -6.88 -12.88 -0.52
N GLU A 11 -6.90 -12.41 0.73
CA GLU A 11 -6.37 -11.11 1.09
C GLU A 11 -4.86 -11.11 0.87
N GLN A 12 -4.40 -10.32 -0.09
CA GLN A 12 -2.96 -10.11 -0.31
C GLN A 12 -2.40 -9.32 0.87
N TRP A 13 -1.24 -9.71 1.39
CA TRP A 13 -0.60 -8.94 2.45
C TRP A 13 0.25 -7.82 1.85
N LEU A 14 0.36 -6.67 2.52
CA LEU A 14 1.17 -5.53 2.04
C LEU A 14 2.61 -5.93 1.67
N HIS A 15 3.22 -6.82 2.46
CA HIS A 15 4.60 -7.30 2.26
C HIS A 15 4.76 -8.28 1.09
N GLU A 16 3.67 -8.62 0.39
CA GLU A 16 3.64 -9.42 -0.84
C GLU A 16 3.42 -8.54 -2.07
N VAL A 17 3.12 -7.26 -1.87
CA VAL A 17 2.98 -6.28 -2.95
C VAL A 17 4.36 -5.96 -3.51
N ALA A 18 4.49 -6.00 -4.83
CA ALA A 18 5.74 -5.64 -5.50
C ALA A 18 6.20 -4.22 -5.09
N PRO A 19 7.51 -3.97 -4.92
CA PRO A 19 8.07 -2.69 -4.47
C PRO A 19 8.05 -1.64 -5.60
N THR A 20 6.86 -1.39 -6.15
CA THR A 20 6.60 -0.39 -7.16
C THR A 20 5.42 0.45 -6.71
N MET A 21 5.48 1.75 -6.98
CA MET A 21 4.41 2.69 -6.61
C MET A 21 3.05 2.28 -7.20
N ASN A 22 3.03 1.79 -8.44
CA ASN A 22 1.79 1.35 -9.09
C ASN A 22 1.15 0.16 -8.38
N ALA A 23 1.94 -0.84 -7.97
CA ALA A 23 1.42 -1.99 -7.23
C ALA A 23 0.85 -1.58 -5.87
N LEU A 24 1.56 -0.71 -5.13
CA LEU A 24 1.10 -0.16 -3.86
C LEU A 24 -0.23 0.59 -4.02
N ILE A 25 -0.33 1.45 -5.04
CA ILE A 25 -1.55 2.19 -5.36
C ILE A 25 -2.75 1.27 -5.60
N VAL A 26 -2.57 0.20 -6.40
CA VAL A 26 -3.64 -0.75 -6.71
C VAL A 26 -4.08 -1.47 -5.44
N TYR A 27 -3.12 -1.93 -4.64
CA TYR A 27 -3.36 -2.54 -3.35
C TYR A 27 -4.16 -1.62 -2.42
N LEU A 28 -3.65 -0.42 -2.14
CA LEU A 28 -4.28 0.53 -1.22
C LEU A 28 -5.66 1.00 -1.71
N THR A 29 -5.87 1.08 -3.03
CA THR A 29 -7.19 1.41 -3.58
C THR A 29 -8.22 0.31 -3.30
N ARG A 30 -7.81 -0.97 -3.35
CA ARG A 30 -8.69 -2.09 -3.00
C ARG A 30 -9.02 -2.06 -1.51
N GLU A 31 -8.01 -1.89 -0.65
CA GLU A 31 -8.17 -1.79 0.80
C GLU A 31 -9.02 -0.58 1.22
N ASN A 32 -9.00 0.49 0.44
CA ASN A 32 -9.77 1.71 0.68
C ASN A 32 -11.16 1.68 0.01
N ASN A 33 -11.83 0.52 -0.02
CA ASN A 33 -13.17 0.33 -0.60
C ASN A 33 -13.30 0.79 -2.07
N GLY A 34 -12.23 0.68 -2.85
CA GLY A 34 -12.18 1.12 -4.24
C GLY A 34 -11.93 2.63 -4.43
N ILE A 35 -11.83 3.41 -3.36
CA ILE A 35 -11.48 4.84 -3.44
C ILE A 35 -9.98 4.97 -3.69
N ARG A 36 -9.64 5.58 -4.83
CA ARG A 36 -8.25 5.72 -5.28
C ARG A 36 -7.36 6.36 -4.23
N VAL A 37 -6.33 5.63 -3.79
CA VAL A 37 -5.25 6.14 -2.94
C VAL A 37 -4.07 6.53 -3.80
N TYR A 38 -3.54 7.74 -3.70
CA TYR A 38 -2.43 8.26 -4.50
C TYR A 38 -1.31 8.85 -3.64
N GLU A 39 -0.10 8.94 -4.20
CA GLU A 39 1.04 9.58 -3.54
C GLU A 39 0.85 11.10 -3.52
N GLN A 40 0.99 11.70 -2.34
CA GLN A 40 0.90 13.15 -2.13
C GLN A 40 2.27 13.82 -2.16
N LYS A 41 3.28 13.17 -1.56
CA LYS A 41 4.66 13.65 -1.52
C LYS A 41 5.61 12.52 -1.14
N THR A 42 6.88 12.72 -1.45
CA THR A 42 7.98 11.87 -1.01
C THR A 42 8.90 12.66 -0.09
N SER A 43 9.43 12.02 0.95
CA SER A 43 10.46 12.59 1.83
C SER A 43 11.53 11.56 2.15
N ILE A 44 12.69 11.98 2.64
CA ILE A 44 13.76 11.06 3.02
C ILE A 44 13.76 10.85 4.54
N HIS A 45 13.78 9.58 4.97
CA HIS A 45 13.87 9.25 6.38
C HIS A 45 15.28 9.64 6.92
N PRO A 46 15.38 10.46 7.99
CA PRO A 46 16.64 11.11 8.37
C PRO A 46 17.70 10.15 8.91
N LYS A 47 17.31 8.96 9.39
CA LYS A 47 18.25 7.97 9.95
C LYS A 47 18.65 6.89 8.95
N THR A 48 17.74 6.49 8.07
CA THR A 48 17.93 5.34 7.17
C THR A 48 18.23 5.78 5.73
N GLY A 49 17.95 7.04 5.38
CA GLY A 49 18.09 7.55 4.01
C GLY A 49 17.05 6.99 3.03
N ARG A 50 16.05 6.24 3.51
CA ARG A 50 15.01 5.62 2.67
C ARG A 50 13.95 6.64 2.24
N GLU A 51 13.34 6.37 1.10
CA GLU A 51 12.19 7.13 0.63
C GLU A 51 10.94 6.77 1.45
N LEU A 52 10.25 7.81 1.91
CA LEU A 52 8.98 7.77 2.59
C LEU A 52 7.90 8.32 1.66
N HIS A 53 6.93 7.49 1.34
CA HIS A 53 5.83 7.82 0.44
C HIS A 53 4.59 8.17 1.26
N HIS A 54 4.19 9.44 1.23
CA HIS A 54 3.01 9.94 1.94
C HIS A 54 1.80 9.74 1.05
N MET A 55 0.84 8.92 1.48
CA MET A 55 -0.29 8.52 0.66
C MET A 55 -1.57 9.25 1.09
N SER A 56 -2.52 9.41 0.16
CA SER A 56 -3.77 10.14 0.40
C SER A 56 -4.71 9.49 1.41
N ASN A 57 -4.43 8.26 1.85
CA ASN A 57 -5.12 7.59 2.95
C ASN A 57 -4.58 8.03 4.34
N GLY A 58 -3.64 8.97 4.38
CA GLY A 58 -3.07 9.52 5.61
C GLY A 58 -1.93 8.70 6.21
N LEU A 59 -1.53 7.59 5.57
CA LEU A 59 -0.43 6.73 6.02
C LEU A 59 0.84 6.98 5.20
N VAL A 60 1.97 6.63 5.81
CA VAL A 60 3.29 6.69 5.18
C VAL A 60 3.86 5.29 4.99
N TYR A 61 4.38 5.03 3.80
CA TYR A 61 4.93 3.74 3.41
C TYR A 61 6.39 3.87 3.02
N GLU A 62 7.19 2.85 3.32
CA GLU A 62 8.55 2.71 2.82
C GLU A 62 8.79 1.30 2.30
N VAL A 63 9.79 1.17 1.43
CA VAL A 63 10.37 -0.14 1.10
C VAL A 63 11.48 -0.42 2.11
N ASP A 64 11.36 -1.54 2.83
CA ASP A 64 12.30 -1.94 3.86
C ASP A 64 13.61 -2.54 3.31
N ALA A 65 14.44 -3.12 4.18
CA ALA A 65 15.71 -3.75 3.78
C ALA A 65 15.52 -4.98 2.88
N ASP A 66 14.36 -5.65 2.98
CA ASP A 66 14.03 -6.87 2.27
C ASP A 66 13.30 -6.58 0.95
N GLY A 67 13.15 -5.30 0.59
CA GLY A 67 12.45 -4.89 -0.62
C GLY A 67 10.93 -5.00 -0.49
N LYS A 68 10.39 -4.98 0.73
CA LYS A 68 8.96 -5.13 1.01
C LYS A 68 8.35 -3.83 1.52
N TRP A 69 7.09 -3.59 1.17
CA TRP A 69 6.36 -2.46 1.69
C TRP A 69 6.06 -2.61 3.18
N ALA A 70 6.31 -1.57 3.94
CA ALA A 70 5.96 -1.45 5.35
C ALA A 70 5.28 -0.11 5.63
N VAL A 71 4.38 -0.10 6.63
CA VAL A 71 3.79 1.13 7.17
C VAL A 71 4.74 1.71 8.20
N VAL A 72 4.97 3.03 8.15
CA VAL A 72 5.90 3.70 9.07
C VAL A 72 5.18 4.30 10.28
N TYR A 73 4.06 5.01 10.07
CA TYR A 73 3.17 5.54 11.10
C TYR A 73 1.83 6.01 10.52
#